data_AF-A0A3P7IW57-F1
#
_entry.id   AF-A0A3P7IW57-F1
#
_cell.length_a   1.000
_cell.length_b   1.000
_cell.length_c   1.000
_cell.angle_alpha   90.00
_cell.angle_beta   90.00
_cell.angle_gamma   90.00
#
_symmetry.space_group_name_H-M   'P 1'
#
loop_
_entity.id
_entity.type
_entity.pdbx_description
1 polymer ?
#
loop_
_entity_poly.entity_id
_entity_poly.type
_entity_poly.pdbx_seq_one_letter_code
_entity_poly.pdbx_strand_id
1 'polypeptide(L)'
;SCCIREQLDHGIRYLDLRVSHPSADVRESSKDFRLIHALYGPKMQEVFREILDFLTTNTKEVILLDMNHLYDFNMESYNLLQMEAVNILGKELFCPLTHPDSISLDFMWENGYR
;
A
#
# COMPACT_ATOMS: atom_id res chain seq x y z
N SER A 1 -2.01 -8.77 -16.52
CA SER A 1 -2.49 -8.04 -15.33
C SER A 1 -2.36 -6.56 -15.64
N CYS A 2 -3.39 -5.77 -15.35
CA CYS A 2 -3.33 -4.30 -15.38
C CYS A 2 -2.43 -3.82 -14.23
N CYS A 3 -1.57 -2.81 -14.43
CA CYS A 3 -0.73 -2.29 -13.34
C CYS A 3 -1.56 -1.51 -12.31
N ILE A 4 -0.99 -1.19 -11.15
CA ILE A 4 -1.73 -0.44 -10.11
C ILE A 4 -2.04 0.96 -10.62
N ARG A 5 -1.10 1.60 -11.31
CA ARG A 5 -1.30 2.92 -11.91
C ARG A 5 -2.51 2.97 -12.86
N GLU A 6 -2.64 2.01 -13.77
CA GLU A 6 -3.78 1.93 -14.69
C GLU A 6 -5.12 1.74 -13.96
N GLN A 7 -5.15 0.96 -12.87
CA GLN A 7 -6.37 0.82 -12.06
C GLN A 7 -6.77 2.15 -11.42
N LEU A 8 -5.78 2.88 -10.89
CA LEU A 8 -6.00 4.21 -10.30
C LEU A 8 -6.45 5.23 -11.36
N ASP A 9 -5.85 5.23 -12.55
CA ASP A 9 -6.26 6.13 -13.63
C ASP A 9 -7.68 5.83 -14.13
N HIS A 10 -8.18 4.59 -13.98
CA HIS A 10 -9.57 4.22 -14.23
C HIS A 10 -10.54 4.48 -13.07
N GLY A 11 -10.09 5.13 -11.99
CA GLY A 11 -10.94 5.56 -10.88
C GLY A 11 -11.02 4.59 -9.69
N ILE A 12 -10.23 3.52 -9.67
CA ILE A 12 -10.14 2.66 -8.47
C ILE A 12 -9.44 3.42 -7.35
N ARG A 13 -10.02 3.39 -6.14
CA ARG A 13 -9.44 4.02 -4.93
C ARG A 13 -9.38 3.10 -3.71
N TYR A 14 -9.96 1.91 -3.83
CA TYR A 14 -9.88 0.88 -2.81
C TYR A 14 -9.08 -0.28 -3.39
N LEU A 15 -7.92 -0.58 -2.79
CA LEU A 15 -7.02 -1.63 -3.21
C LEU A 15 -7.05 -2.76 -2.17
N ASP A 16 -7.65 -3.89 -2.52
CA ASP A 16 -7.58 -5.15 -1.76
C ASP A 16 -6.30 -5.90 -2.15
N LEU A 17 -5.30 -5.87 -1.26
CA LEU A 17 -3.96 -6.38 -1.50
C LEU A 17 -3.72 -7.67 -0.71
N ARG A 18 -3.42 -8.74 -1.44
CA ARG A 18 -2.92 -10.00 -0.88
C ARG A 18 -1.41 -9.99 -0.96
N VAL A 19 -0.72 -10.09 0.16
CA VAL A 19 0.74 -9.96 0.23
C VAL A 19 1.36 -11.25 0.75
N SER A 20 2.43 -11.70 0.12
CA SER A 20 3.29 -12.79 0.60
C SER A 20 4.65 -12.25 1.03
N HIS A 21 5.23 -12.91 2.02
CA HIS A 21 6.65 -12.80 2.35
C HIS A 21 7.31 -14.17 2.11
N PRO A 22 7.89 -14.40 0.91
CA PRO A 22 8.43 -15.71 0.54
C PRO A 22 9.49 -16.22 1.51
N SER A 23 9.68 -17.53 1.54
CA SER A 23 10.66 -18.18 2.40
C SER A 23 12.11 -17.79 2.03
N ALA A 24 13.05 -18.02 2.96
CA ALA A 24 14.44 -17.55 2.84
C ALA A 24 15.18 -18.12 1.62
N ASP A 25 14.79 -19.31 1.17
CA ASP A 25 15.31 -20.02 0.01
C ASP A 25 14.77 -19.49 -1.33
N VAL A 26 13.66 -18.76 -1.31
CA VAL A 26 13.01 -18.19 -2.51
C VAL A 26 13.22 -16.68 -2.61
N ARG A 27 13.22 -15.97 -1.48
CA ARG A 27 13.25 -14.51 -1.45
C ARG A 27 14.63 -13.94 -1.78
N GLU A 28 14.65 -12.82 -2.50
CA GLU A 28 15.89 -12.11 -2.81
C GLU A 28 16.45 -11.33 -1.61
N SER A 29 15.58 -10.90 -0.68
CA SER A 29 15.95 -10.18 0.54
C SER A 29 14.83 -10.28 1.58
N SER A 30 15.08 -9.85 2.83
CA SER A 30 14.04 -9.76 3.88
C SER A 30 12.93 -8.76 3.59
N LYS A 31 13.08 -7.94 2.54
CA LYS A 31 12.08 -6.96 2.10
C LYS A 31 11.37 -7.40 0.82
N ASP A 32 11.57 -8.63 0.36
CA ASP A 32 10.97 -9.12 -0.89
C ASP A 32 9.49 -9.51 -0.67
N PHE A 33 8.65 -8.51 -0.44
CA PHE A 33 7.20 -8.68 -0.31
C PHE A 33 6.56 -8.67 -1.70
N ARG A 34 5.66 -9.61 -1.97
CA ARG A 34 5.05 -9.77 -3.29
C ARG A 34 3.55 -9.83 -3.22
N LEU A 35 2.86 -9.12 -4.12
CA LEU A 35 1.43 -9.30 -4.29
C LEU A 35 1.13 -10.72 -4.78
N ILE A 36 -0.02 -11.28 -4.38
CA ILE A 36 -0.48 -12.59 -4.82
C ILE A 36 -1.71 -12.41 -5.69
N HIS A 37 -1.62 -12.90 -6.92
CA HIS A 37 -2.77 -13.04 -7.81
C HIS A 37 -2.69 -14.41 -8.49
N ALA A 38 -3.03 -15.47 -7.75
CA ALA A 38 -2.84 -16.89 -8.08
C ALA A 38 -1.36 -17.35 -8.26
N LEU A 39 -0.45 -16.45 -8.63
CA LEU A 39 1.01 -16.59 -8.65
C LEU A 39 1.65 -15.36 -7.98
N TYR A 40 2.97 -15.40 -7.76
CA TYR A 40 3.73 -14.21 -7.32
C TYR A 40 3.62 -13.10 -8.36
N GLY A 41 3.06 -11.97 -7.93
CA GLY A 41 2.91 -10.73 -8.69
C GLY A 41 4.06 -9.75 -8.40
N PRO A 42 3.84 -8.43 -8.65
CA PRO A 42 4.86 -7.41 -8.50
C PRO A 42 5.33 -7.26 -7.04
N LYS A 43 6.50 -6.65 -6.87
CA LYS A 43 7.04 -6.35 -5.53
C LYS A 43 6.21 -5.24 -4.89
N MET A 44 5.96 -5.32 -3.58
CA MET A 44 5.19 -4.30 -2.87
C MET A 44 5.82 -2.90 -2.97
N GLN A 45 7.15 -2.81 -3.05
CA GLN A 45 7.80 -1.51 -3.24
C GLN A 45 7.50 -0.88 -4.60
N GLU A 46 7.27 -1.68 -5.65
CA GLU A 46 6.86 -1.17 -6.96
C GLU A 46 5.43 -0.63 -6.87
N VAL A 47 4.54 -1.39 -6.21
CA VAL A 47 3.16 -0.98 -5.93
C VAL A 47 3.10 0.32 -5.14
N PHE A 48 3.87 0.46 -4.06
CA PHE A 48 3.92 1.69 -3.28
C PHE A 48 4.45 2.88 -4.10
N ARG A 49 5.42 2.68 -4.99
CA ARG A 49 5.91 3.74 -5.87
C ARG A 49 4.85 4.18 -6.89
N GLU A 50 4.11 3.24 -7.48
CA GLU A 50 3.00 3.56 -8.38
C GLU A 50 1.89 4.34 -7.66
N ILE A 51 1.57 3.95 -6.41
CA ILE A 51 0.62 4.70 -5.55
C ILE A 51 1.14 6.11 -5.28
N LEU A 52 2.40 6.25 -4.86
CA LEU A 52 2.99 7.56 -4.56
C LEU A 52 3.00 8.47 -5.78
N ASP A 53 3.37 7.95 -6.95
CA ASP A 53 3.38 8.70 -8.21
C ASP A 53 1.97 9.19 -8.58
N PHE A 54 0.97 8.31 -8.44
CA PHE A 54 -0.42 8.67 -8.63
C PHE A 54 -0.89 9.76 -7.66
N LEU A 55 -0.58 9.60 -6.37
CA LEU A 55 -0.94 10.59 -5.37
C LEU A 55 -0.24 11.93 -5.66
N THR A 56 1.06 11.92 -5.96
CA THR A 56 1.83 13.14 -6.27
C THR A 56 1.25 13.89 -7.48
N THR A 57 0.80 13.16 -8.50
CA THR A 57 0.17 13.75 -9.69
C THR A 57 -1.23 14.31 -9.41
N ASN A 58 -2.00 13.64 -8.55
CA ASN A 58 -3.42 13.92 -8.33
C ASN A 58 -3.70 14.33 -6.88
N THR A 59 -3.34 15.55 -6.49
CA THR A 59 -3.24 15.98 -5.08
C THR A 59 -4.51 15.91 -4.21
N LYS A 60 -5.70 15.73 -4.81
CA LYS A 60 -6.97 15.56 -4.08
C LYS A 60 -7.43 14.11 -3.97
N GLU A 61 -6.66 13.17 -4.49
CA GLU A 61 -7.02 11.77 -4.41
C GLU A 61 -6.63 11.18 -3.07
N VAL A 62 -7.50 10.30 -2.57
CA VAL A 62 -7.33 9.51 -1.36
C VAL A 62 -7.45 8.02 -1.73
N ILE A 63 -6.51 7.19 -1.27
CA ILE A 63 -6.51 5.74 -1.53
C ILE A 63 -6.68 4.96 -0.22
N LEU A 64 -7.60 4.02 -0.23
CA LEU A 64 -7.78 3.04 0.84
C LEU A 64 -6.97 1.79 0.48
N LEU A 65 -5.93 1.52 1.26
CA LEU A 65 -5.12 0.31 1.16
C LEU A 65 -5.61 -0.71 2.18
N ASP A 66 -6.08 -1.86 1.69
CA ASP A 66 -6.48 -2.97 2.51
C ASP A 66 -5.52 -4.15 2.32
N MET A 67 -4.87 -4.61 3.39
CA MET A 67 -3.92 -5.74 3.38
C MET A 67 -4.37 -6.86 4.32
N ASN A 68 -5.60 -7.34 4.14
CA ASN A 68 -6.18 -8.37 5.01
C ASN A 68 -5.53 -9.77 4.88
N HIS A 69 -4.84 -10.04 3.78
CA HIS A 69 -4.26 -11.37 3.51
C HIS A 69 -2.73 -11.32 3.46
N LEU A 70 -2.11 -11.55 4.62
CA LEU A 70 -0.65 -11.60 4.78
C LEU A 70 -0.17 -13.06 4.94
N TYR A 71 0.38 -13.63 3.86
CA TYR A 71 0.83 -15.01 3.80
C TYR A 71 2.30 -15.17 4.17
N ASP A 72 2.59 -16.11 5.07
CA ASP A 72 3.93 -16.39 5.62
C ASP A 72 4.57 -15.21 6.36
N PHE A 73 3.74 -14.37 6.97
CA PHE A 73 4.17 -13.27 7.82
C PHE A 73 4.38 -13.71 9.27
N ASN A 74 5.48 -13.24 9.84
CA ASN A 74 5.67 -13.11 11.29
C ASN A 74 5.69 -11.63 11.68
N MET A 75 5.76 -11.33 12.98
CA MET A 75 5.77 -9.94 13.48
C MET A 75 6.93 -9.10 12.94
N GLU A 76 8.11 -9.70 12.71
CA GLU A 76 9.25 -8.98 12.13
C GLU A 76 8.95 -8.54 10.69
N SER A 77 8.48 -9.47 9.85
CA SER A 77 8.10 -9.17 8.46
C SER A 77 6.93 -8.20 8.36
N TYR A 78 5.99 -8.25 9.31
CA TYR A 78 4.88 -7.30 9.39
C TYR A 78 5.39 -5.88 9.67
N ASN A 79 6.27 -5.73 10.67
CA ASN A 79 6.89 -4.45 11.00
C ASN A 79 7.74 -3.93 9.84
N LEU A 80 8.48 -4.80 9.15
CA LEU A 80 9.25 -4.44 7.97
C LEU A 80 8.35 -3.94 6.83
N LEU A 81 7.22 -4.59 6.57
CA LEU A 81 6.26 -4.13 5.55
C LEU A 81 5.69 -2.75 5.90
N GLN A 82 5.31 -2.53 7.17
CA GLN A 82 4.84 -1.22 7.63
C GLN A 82 5.93 -0.15 7.47
N MET A 83 7.18 -0.46 7.82
CA MET A 83 8.31 0.44 7.63
C MET A 83 8.53 0.76 6.16
N GLU A 84 8.45 -0.23 5.26
CA GLU A 84 8.60 0.00 3.81
C GLU A 84 7.46 0.90 3.27
N ALA A 85 6.22 0.69 3.72
CA ALA A 85 5.09 1.54 3.34
C ALA A 85 5.34 3.00 3.77
N VAL A 86 5.75 3.22 5.03
CA VAL A 86 6.05 4.57 5.54
C VAL A 86 7.26 5.19 4.86
N ASN A 87 8.31 4.41 4.61
CA ASN A 87 9.54 4.89 3.97
C ASN A 87 9.32 5.32 2.52
N ILE A 88 8.43 4.63 1.79
CA ILE A 88 8.15 4.93 0.38
C ILE A 88 7.05 5.97 0.25
N LEU A 89 5.90 5.80 0.92
CA LEU A 89 4.74 6.69 0.76
C LEU A 89 4.91 8.01 1.52
N GLY A 90 5.68 8.02 2.61
CA GLY A 90 5.77 9.17 3.51
C GLY A 90 4.75 9.07 4.65
N LYS A 91 5.20 9.30 5.88
CA LYS A 91 4.37 9.17 7.09
C LYS A 91 3.21 10.18 7.10
N GLU A 92 3.45 11.35 6.52
CA GLU A 92 2.54 12.48 6.45
C GLU A 92 1.29 12.21 5.62
N LEU A 93 1.33 11.27 4.67
CA LEU A 93 0.16 10.91 3.87
C LEU A 93 -0.81 10.01 4.64
N PHE A 94 -0.34 9.30 5.67
CA PHE A 94 -1.19 8.38 6.42
C PHE A 94 -2.12 9.13 7.38
N CYS A 95 -3.42 8.87 7.24
CA CYS A 95 -4.39 9.26 8.26
C CYS A 95 -4.11 8.50 9.57
N PRO A 96 -4.00 9.20 10.71
CA PRO A 96 -3.88 8.55 12.00
C PRO A 96 -5.15 7.76 12.33
N LEU A 97 -5.05 6.85 13.29
CA LEU A 97 -6.22 6.17 13.84
C LEU A 97 -7.11 7.20 14.55
N THR A 98 -8.25 7.51 13.94
CA THR A 98 -9.28 8.42 14.48
C THR A 98 -10.63 7.70 14.54
N HIS A 99 -11.63 8.33 15.15
CA HIS A 99 -12.98 7.78 15.16
C HIS A 99 -13.55 7.82 13.73
N PRO A 100 -14.13 6.73 13.21
CA PRO A 100 -14.67 6.68 11.85
C PRO A 100 -15.64 7.80 11.53
N ASP A 101 -16.44 8.21 12.51
CA ASP A 101 -17.45 9.28 12.40
C ASP A 101 -16.84 10.68 12.18
N SER A 102 -15.52 10.83 12.36
CA SER A 102 -14.79 12.09 12.12
C SER A 102 -14.06 12.14 10.78
N ILE A 103 -14.08 11.05 9.99
CA ILE A 103 -13.34 10.98 8.73
C ILE A 103 -14.23 11.45 7.57
N SER A 104 -13.79 12.50 6.89
CA SER A 104 -14.36 13.00 5.63
C SER A 104 -13.24 13.32 4.63
N LEU A 105 -13.56 13.47 3.34
CA LEU A 105 -12.56 13.89 2.35
C LEU A 105 -11.99 15.28 2.66
N ASP A 106 -12.84 16.21 3.13
CA ASP A 106 -12.39 17.53 3.55
C ASP A 106 -11.39 17.43 4.71
N PHE A 107 -11.68 16.60 5.72
CA PHE A 107 -10.76 16.34 6.83
C PHE A 107 -9.42 15.77 6.32
N MET A 108 -9.45 14.82 5.40
CA MET A 108 -8.24 14.24 4.81
C MET A 108 -7.40 15.32 4.10
N TRP A 109 -8.02 16.14 3.25
CA TRP A 109 -7.32 17.19 2.51
C TRP A 109 -6.77 18.31 3.38
N GLU A 110 -7.54 18.78 4.37
CA GLU A 110 -7.11 19.83 5.30
C GLU A 110 -5.87 19.42 6.12
N ASN A 111 -5.72 18.13 6.37
CA ASN A 111 -4.60 17.57 7.13
C ASN A 111 -3.50 16.96 6.24
N GLY A 112 -3.67 16.95 4.92
CA GLY A 112 -2.72 16.39 3.96
C GLY A 112 -2.68 14.86 3.89
N TYR A 113 -3.69 14.17 4.44
CA TYR A 113 -3.83 12.71 4.39
C TYR A 113 -4.43 12.24 3.08
N ARG A 114 -3.88 11.15 2.52
CA ARG A 114 -4.09 10.77 1.13
C ARG A 114 -3.90 9.28 0.88
#